data_AF-A0A961NI60-F1
#
_entry.id   AF-A0A961NI60-F1
#
_cell.length_a   1.000
_cell.length_b   1.000
_cell.length_c   1.000
_cell.angle_alpha   90.00
_cell.angle_beta   90.00
_cell.angle_gamma   90.00
#
_symmetry.space_group_name_H-M   'P 1'
#
loop_
_entity.id
_entity.type
_entity.pdbx_description
1 polymer ?
#
loop_
_entity_poly.entity_id
_entity_poly.type
_entity_poly.pdbx_seq_one_letter_code
_entity_poly.pdbx_strand_id
1 'polypeptide(L)'
;ALQLDLPLGRIELVENRAGRLQVPYRLEGQTRRLSLSCASKSDRFPVQVQLYDTVKQFMSREGGGHPYRFMVLDESVPRIDMVTLKSRNPDARIVILKNEAIGPADRKQTEQSSPSNSARKPAELDHNRMRATDLLAGGMADHQSANAVFNARIFLRNLQLDRVKSLPGEFDMTAQEIDFVRTFLMIMIKNENNKAELAAVRAELLELDEIYRLSRWIVDDDQAQFETELEKGVAPSVARELLALITRKRERAEEKLRELRLWEWQYRLAQLVRT
;
A
#
# COMPACT_ATOMS: atom_id res chain seq x y z
N ALA A 1 18.58 21.30 2.85
CA ALA A 1 19.35 20.44 1.93
C ALA A 1 20.17 19.44 2.75
N LEU A 2 20.10 18.15 2.42
CA LEU A 2 20.87 17.10 3.08
C LEU A 2 22.29 17.08 2.50
N GLN A 3 23.30 17.17 3.36
CA GLN A 3 24.72 17.10 3.00
C GLN A 3 25.36 15.98 3.79
N LEU A 4 26.03 15.05 3.13
CA LEU A 4 26.76 13.97 3.82
C LEU A 4 28.20 14.42 4.04
N ASP A 5 28.76 14.12 5.22
CA ASP A 5 30.18 14.40 5.49
C ASP A 5 31.09 13.34 4.80
N LEU A 6 30.52 12.26 4.26
CA LEU A 6 31.21 11.23 3.46
C LEU A 6 31.13 11.57 1.95
N PRO A 7 32.21 11.39 1.18
CA PRO A 7 32.21 11.60 -0.26
C PRO A 7 31.28 10.61 -0.98
N LEU A 8 30.39 11.15 -1.81
CA LEU A 8 29.42 10.37 -2.58
C LEU A 8 30.13 9.44 -3.57
N GLY A 9 29.65 8.20 -3.66
CA GLY A 9 30.10 7.21 -4.64
C GLY A 9 31.47 6.57 -4.36
N ARG A 10 32.21 7.01 -3.34
CA ARG A 10 33.49 6.40 -2.93
C ARG A 10 33.30 5.45 -1.75
N ILE A 11 34.17 4.45 -1.66
CA ILE A 11 34.20 3.52 -0.53
C ILE A 11 35.07 4.13 0.56
N GLU A 12 34.48 4.35 1.73
CA GLU A 12 35.20 4.81 2.92
C GLU A 12 35.08 3.81 4.06
N LEU A 13 36.14 3.74 4.88
CA LEU A 13 36.15 2.88 6.06
C LEU A 13 35.54 3.62 7.25
N VAL A 14 34.33 3.21 7.62
CA VAL A 14 33.61 3.77 8.77
C VAL A 14 33.84 2.90 10.00
N GLU A 15 34.10 3.53 11.15
CA GLU A 15 34.28 2.84 12.42
C GLU A 15 32.99 2.18 12.91
N ASN A 16 33.12 0.94 13.37
CA ASN A 16 32.08 0.22 14.07
C ASN A 16 32.27 0.39 15.57
N ARG A 17 31.38 1.14 16.22
CA ARG A 17 31.40 1.31 17.68
C ARG A 17 30.30 0.47 18.29
N ALA A 18 30.69 -0.64 18.91
CA ALA A 18 29.78 -1.57 19.60
C ALA A 18 28.67 -2.17 18.70
N GLY A 19 29.02 -2.58 17.47
CA GLY A 19 28.05 -3.18 16.53
C GLY A 19 27.15 -2.14 15.83
N ARG A 20 27.54 -0.87 15.86
CA ARG A 20 26.83 0.22 15.17
C ARG A 20 27.79 1.07 14.35
N LEU A 21 27.45 1.24 13.07
CA LEU A 21 28.10 2.21 12.20
C LEU A 21 27.50 3.59 12.47
N GLN A 22 28.36 4.57 12.76
CA GLN A 22 27.96 5.95 12.91
C GLN A 22 28.31 6.71 11.64
N VAL A 23 27.29 7.06 10.86
CA VAL A 23 27.44 7.86 9.64
C VAL A 23 26.98 9.29 9.92
N PRO A 24 27.90 10.28 9.96
CA PRO A 24 27.54 11.68 10.13
C PRO A 24 26.88 12.22 8.85
N TYR A 25 25.80 12.98 9.02
CA TYR A 25 25.11 13.70 7.96
C TYR A 25 24.65 15.06 8.48
N ARG A 26 24.58 16.05 7.60
CA ARG A 26 24.02 17.37 7.88
C ARG A 26 22.65 17.50 7.27
N LEU A 27 21.68 17.88 8.09
CA LEU A 27 20.35 18.25 7.66
C LEU A 27 20.08 19.65 8.17
N GLU A 28 19.76 20.58 7.28
CA GLU A 28 19.46 21.99 7.63
C GLU A 28 20.58 22.68 8.43
N GLY A 29 21.85 22.35 8.12
CA GLY A 29 23.03 22.95 8.76
C GLY A 29 23.41 22.32 10.11
N GLN A 30 22.62 21.39 10.65
CA GLN A 30 22.97 20.65 11.87
C GLN A 30 23.59 19.30 11.56
N THR A 31 24.74 19.00 12.18
CA THR A 31 25.37 17.68 12.10
C THR A 31 24.62 16.68 12.97
N ARG A 32 23.98 15.71 12.33
CA ARG A 32 23.30 14.55 12.92
C ARG A 32 24.12 13.29 12.64
N ARG A 33 23.86 12.23 13.40
CA ARG A 33 24.52 10.92 13.21
C ARG A 33 23.47 9.85 13.00
N LEU A 34 23.63 9.11 11.92
CA LEU A 34 22.80 7.96 11.60
C LEU A 34 23.47 6.71 12.18
N SER A 35 22.74 5.96 13.00
CA SER A 35 23.23 4.77 13.69
C SER A 35 22.69 3.52 13.02
N LEU A 36 23.51 2.83 12.24
CA LEU A 36 23.13 1.59 11.54
C LEU A 36 23.60 0.37 12.33
N SER A 37 22.69 -0.56 12.64
CA SER A 37 23.05 -1.81 13.32
C SER A 37 23.81 -2.74 12.37
N CYS A 38 25.04 -3.10 12.76
CA CYS A 38 25.86 -4.08 12.04
C CYS A 38 25.90 -5.39 12.83
N ALA A 39 25.63 -6.51 12.17
CA ALA A 39 25.68 -7.84 12.79
C ALA A 39 27.13 -8.35 12.97
N SER A 40 28.10 -7.76 12.27
CA SER A 40 29.50 -8.18 12.33
C SER A 40 30.31 -7.39 13.36
N LYS A 41 31.28 -8.08 13.98
CA LYS A 41 32.17 -7.57 15.03
C LYS A 41 33.42 -6.84 14.49
N SER A 42 33.54 -6.65 13.18
CA SER A 42 34.70 -5.95 12.59
C SER A 42 34.80 -4.51 13.11
N ASP A 43 36.02 -4.00 13.30
CA ASP A 43 36.24 -2.64 13.82
C ASP A 43 35.94 -1.54 12.80
N ARG A 44 36.04 -1.84 11.50
CA ARG A 44 35.76 -0.92 10.40
C ARG A 44 35.02 -1.63 9.28
N PHE A 45 34.14 -0.90 8.59
CA PHE A 45 33.43 -1.41 7.42
C PHE A 45 33.61 -0.50 6.21
N PRO A 46 33.79 -1.08 5.01
CA PRO A 46 33.69 -0.32 3.77
C PRO A 46 32.23 0.10 3.56
N VAL A 47 31.98 1.41 3.53
CA VAL A 47 30.67 2.00 3.29
C VAL A 47 30.77 2.87 2.06
N GLN A 48 29.85 2.66 1.12
CA GLN A 48 29.64 3.54 -0.03
C GLN A 48 28.30 4.22 0.14
N VAL A 49 28.28 5.55 0.05
CA VAL A 49 27.04 6.34 0.17
C VAL A 49 26.68 6.94 -1.18
N GLN A 50 25.41 6.80 -1.54
CA GLN A 50 24.84 7.42 -2.73
C GLN A 50 23.62 8.23 -2.33
N LEU A 51 23.50 9.43 -2.89
CA LEU A 51 22.39 10.34 -2.65
C LEU A 51 21.58 10.48 -3.94
N TYR A 52 20.26 10.42 -3.79
CA TYR A 52 19.30 10.60 -4.86
C TYR A 52 18.25 11.58 -4.40
N ASP A 53 17.86 12.50 -5.27
CA ASP A 53 16.90 13.56 -4.95
C ASP A 53 15.46 13.03 -4.96
N THR A 54 15.20 11.98 -5.76
CA THR A 54 13.88 11.36 -5.87
C THR A 54 13.98 9.84 -5.95
N VAL A 55 12.92 9.16 -5.50
CA VAL A 55 12.79 7.70 -5.61
C VAL A 55 12.82 7.27 -7.08
N LYS A 56 12.18 8.02 -7.99
CA LYS A 56 12.20 7.71 -9.43
C LYS A 56 13.63 7.72 -10.00
N GLN A 57 14.47 8.66 -9.56
CA GLN A 57 15.88 8.76 -9.97
C GLN A 57 16.73 7.62 -9.40
N PHE A 58 16.45 7.19 -8.16
CA PHE A 58 17.06 5.99 -7.60
C PHE A 58 16.71 4.76 -8.47
N MET A 59 15.42 4.54 -8.71
CA MET A 59 14.90 3.36 -9.41
C MET A 59 15.35 3.25 -10.88
N SER A 60 15.61 4.38 -11.55
CA SER A 60 16.12 4.39 -12.92
C SER A 60 17.62 4.12 -13.02
N ARG A 61 18.39 4.48 -11.99
CA ARG A 61 19.85 4.28 -11.92
C ARG A 61 20.25 2.94 -11.30
N GLU A 62 19.33 2.30 -10.58
CA GLU A 62 19.57 1.05 -9.85
C GLU A 62 19.78 -0.18 -10.74
N GLY A 63 19.60 -0.09 -12.06
CA GLY A 63 19.60 -1.20 -13.02
C GLY A 63 20.92 -1.98 -13.19
N GLY A 64 21.86 -1.89 -12.25
CA GLY A 64 23.24 -2.40 -12.37
C GLY A 64 23.85 -3.05 -11.13
N GLY A 65 23.07 -3.61 -10.20
CA GLY A 65 23.58 -4.69 -9.33
C GLY A 65 24.37 -4.29 -8.07
N HIS A 66 23.97 -3.23 -7.35
CA HIS A 66 24.44 -3.02 -5.97
C HIS A 66 23.35 -3.37 -4.95
N PRO A 67 23.53 -4.41 -4.10
CA PRO A 67 22.59 -4.70 -3.04
C PRO A 67 22.74 -3.65 -1.93
N TYR A 68 21.87 -2.64 -1.94
CA TYR A 68 21.82 -1.64 -0.87
C TYR A 68 21.39 -2.32 0.44
N ARG A 69 22.27 -2.37 1.43
CA ARG A 69 21.93 -2.96 2.73
C ARG A 69 21.12 -2.01 3.61
N PHE A 70 21.28 -0.71 3.41
CA PHE A 70 20.56 0.33 4.12
C PHE A 70 20.04 1.37 3.13
N MET A 71 18.79 1.76 3.27
CA MET A 71 18.15 2.84 2.53
C MET A 71 17.67 3.88 3.53
N VAL A 72 18.12 5.12 3.38
CA VAL A 72 17.71 6.23 4.25
C VAL A 72 16.74 7.09 3.47
N LEU A 73 15.54 7.27 3.99
CA LEU A 73 14.46 8.02 3.34
C LEU A 73 14.05 9.20 4.22
N ASP A 74 13.63 10.29 3.57
CA ASP A 74 12.97 11.40 4.24
C ASP A 74 11.54 10.99 4.65
N GLU A 75 11.00 11.62 5.69
CA GLU A 75 9.62 11.46 6.13
C GLU A 75 8.62 11.89 5.04
N SER A 76 9.02 12.79 4.14
CA SER A 76 8.20 13.22 3.00
C SER A 76 8.03 12.16 1.91
N VAL A 77 8.76 11.03 1.96
CA VAL A 77 8.67 9.99 0.93
C VAL A 77 7.36 9.19 1.09
N PRO A 78 6.54 9.08 0.03
CA PRO A 78 5.29 8.33 0.09
C PRO A 78 5.50 6.85 0.46
N ARG A 79 4.62 6.30 1.28
CA ARG A 79 4.71 4.87 1.69
C ARG A 79 4.59 3.90 0.52
N ILE A 80 3.90 4.26 -0.56
CA ILE A 80 3.83 3.45 -1.78
C ILE A 80 5.21 3.26 -2.40
N ASP A 81 6.01 4.33 -2.46
CA ASP A 81 7.37 4.31 -2.96
C ASP A 81 8.27 3.47 -2.04
N MET A 82 8.06 3.52 -0.73
CA MET A 82 8.77 2.66 0.23
C MET A 82 8.50 1.17 0.00
N VAL A 83 7.25 0.79 -0.30
CA VAL A 83 6.88 -0.59 -0.64
C VAL A 83 7.55 -1.02 -1.94
N THR A 84 7.54 -0.17 -2.94
CA THR A 84 8.22 -0.45 -4.22
C THR A 84 9.74 -0.61 -4.04
N LEU A 85 10.37 0.25 -3.24
CA LEU A 85 11.79 0.17 -2.88
C LEU A 85 12.11 -1.15 -2.17
N LYS A 86 11.29 -1.54 -1.19
CA LYS A 86 11.45 -2.79 -0.44
C LYS A 86 11.21 -4.04 -1.29
N SER A 87 10.29 -3.98 -2.26
CA SER A 87 10.04 -5.08 -3.18
C SER A 87 11.21 -5.33 -4.14
N ARG A 88 11.91 -4.27 -4.57
CA ARG A 88 13.10 -4.42 -5.43
C ARG A 88 14.37 -4.73 -4.64
N ASN A 89 14.42 -4.29 -3.38
CA ASN A 89 15.53 -4.53 -2.46
C ASN A 89 15.06 -5.26 -1.19
N PRO A 90 14.75 -6.56 -1.27
CA PRO A 90 14.20 -7.31 -0.14
C PRO A 90 15.13 -7.32 1.08
N ASP A 91 16.45 -7.31 0.85
CA ASP A 91 17.46 -7.34 1.92
C ASP A 91 17.82 -5.96 2.49
N ALA A 92 17.31 -4.87 1.90
CA ALA A 92 17.58 -3.51 2.37
C ALA A 92 16.83 -3.19 3.66
N ARG A 93 17.53 -2.62 4.64
CA ARG A 93 16.93 -2.03 5.85
C ARG A 93 16.59 -0.57 5.58
N ILE A 94 15.31 -0.21 5.67
CA ILE A 94 14.84 1.16 5.47
C ILE A 94 14.87 1.93 6.80
N VAL A 95 15.48 3.11 6.80
CA VAL A 95 15.58 4.03 7.94
C VAL A 95 14.93 5.35 7.53
N ILE A 96 13.97 5.83 8.33
CA ILE A 96 13.28 7.10 8.05
C ILE A 96 13.92 8.21 8.91
N LEU A 97 14.30 9.31 8.28
CA LEU A 97 14.74 10.52 8.96
C LEU A 97 13.51 11.30 9.43
N LYS A 98 13.26 11.31 10.74
CA LYS A 98 12.24 12.20 11.32
C LYS A 98 12.81 13.60 11.47
N ASN A 99 12.08 14.59 10.97
CA ASN A 99 12.40 15.99 11.23
C ASN A 99 11.71 16.39 12.54
N GLU A 100 12.37 16.15 13.68
CA GLU A 100 11.92 16.75 14.94
C GLU A 100 12.08 18.26 14.85
N ALA A 101 10.99 18.95 14.51
CA ALA A 101 10.89 20.39 14.59
C ALA A 101 10.96 20.82 16.06
N ILE A 102 11.82 21.80 16.32
CA ILE A 102 12.09 22.39 17.62
C ILE A 102 10.81 23.05 18.16
N GLY A 103 10.33 22.60 19.33
CA GLY A 103 9.42 23.32 20.22
C GLY A 103 10.08 23.49 21.60
N PRO A 104 10.03 24.68 22.24
CA PRO A 104 10.92 25.03 23.35
C PRO A 104 10.36 24.66 24.74
N ALA A 105 11.28 24.43 25.69
CA ALA A 105 11.08 24.23 27.15
C ALA A 105 10.26 22.96 27.54
N ASP A 106 10.78 21.98 28.28
CA ASP A 106 11.35 22.11 29.60
C ASP A 106 12.46 21.09 29.86
N ARG A 107 13.62 21.60 30.27
CA ARG A 107 14.53 20.85 31.14
C ARG A 107 14.06 21.06 32.57
N LYS A 108 13.73 19.97 33.27
CA LYS A 108 14.29 19.72 34.62
C LYS A 108 14.08 18.28 35.05
N GLN A 109 15.19 17.72 35.51
CA GLN A 109 15.38 16.43 36.13
C GLN A 109 14.54 16.30 37.41
N THR A 110 14.03 15.10 37.69
CA THR A 110 14.28 14.45 39.00
C THR A 110 14.08 12.94 38.89
N GLU A 111 15.20 12.22 38.88
CA GLU A 111 15.42 10.99 39.65
C GLU A 111 14.93 11.21 41.11
N GLN A 112 14.38 10.31 41.92
CA GLN A 112 14.22 8.85 41.96
C GLN A 112 13.23 8.53 43.11
N SER A 113 12.37 7.54 42.94
CA SER A 113 12.22 6.40 43.87
C SER A 113 11.35 5.31 43.23
N SER A 114 12.03 4.21 42.92
CA SER A 114 11.65 2.93 42.29
C SER A 114 10.45 2.22 42.96
N PRO A 115 9.78 1.21 42.33
CA PRO A 115 10.39 0.18 41.47
C PRO A 115 9.57 -0.38 40.28
N SER A 116 10.20 -0.48 39.10
CA SER A 116 10.16 -1.63 38.18
C SER A 116 10.86 -1.24 36.87
N ASN A 117 12.03 -1.80 36.53
CA ASN A 117 12.72 -1.42 35.29
C ASN A 117 13.18 -2.64 34.49
N SER A 118 12.32 -3.07 33.56
CA SER A 118 12.69 -3.83 32.38
C SER A 118 13.37 -2.88 31.38
N ALA A 119 14.64 -3.15 31.11
CA ALA A 119 15.48 -2.35 30.21
C ALA A 119 14.91 -2.32 28.78
N ARG A 120 14.42 -1.15 28.36
CA ARG A 120 13.88 -0.90 27.02
C ARG A 120 15.02 -0.78 26.00
N LYS A 121 15.08 -1.78 25.12
CA LYS A 121 15.81 -1.80 23.84
C LYS A 121 15.32 -0.66 22.93
N PRO A 122 16.16 -0.09 22.05
CA PRO A 122 15.67 0.69 20.92
C PRO A 122 14.87 -0.26 20.02
N ALA A 123 13.65 0.14 19.67
CA ALA A 123 12.71 -0.67 18.91
C ALA A 123 13.23 -0.88 17.48
N GLU A 124 13.90 -2.01 17.24
CA GLU A 124 13.88 -2.67 15.93
C GLU A 124 12.42 -3.05 15.67
N LEU A 125 11.77 -2.30 14.79
CA LEU A 125 10.42 -2.60 14.33
C LEU A 125 10.48 -3.85 13.46
N ASP A 126 10.16 -4.99 14.06
CA ASP A 126 9.80 -6.22 13.36
C ASP A 126 8.49 -5.97 12.57
N HIS A 127 8.63 -5.43 11.36
CA HIS A 127 7.51 -5.09 10.48
C HIS A 127 6.81 -6.33 9.89
N ASN A 128 7.28 -7.54 10.18
CA ASN A 128 6.63 -8.77 9.72
C ASN A 128 5.33 -9.09 10.50
N ARG A 129 4.90 -8.22 11.41
CA ARG A 129 3.72 -8.45 12.26
C ARG A 129 2.84 -7.23 12.54
N MET A 130 2.97 -6.15 11.78
CA MET A 130 2.08 -4.99 11.93
C MET A 130 0.80 -5.19 11.12
N ARG A 131 -0.32 -5.43 11.82
CA ARG A 131 -1.66 -5.44 11.22
C ARG A 131 -2.08 -3.99 10.97
N ALA A 132 -2.78 -3.77 9.87
CA ALA A 132 -3.29 -2.46 9.42
C ALA A 132 -4.16 -1.69 10.43
N THR A 133 -4.46 -2.26 11.60
CA THR A 133 -5.18 -1.61 12.71
C THR A 133 -4.39 -0.49 13.37
N ASP A 134 -3.06 -0.56 13.35
CA ASP A 134 -2.21 0.43 14.03
C ASP A 134 -2.04 1.73 13.22
N LEU A 135 -2.57 1.76 11.99
CA LEU A 135 -2.55 2.92 11.09
C LEU A 135 -3.61 3.97 11.41
N LEU A 136 -4.67 3.62 12.14
CA LEU A 136 -5.83 4.51 12.36
C LEU A 136 -5.73 5.35 13.64
N ALA A 137 -4.77 5.05 14.53
CA ALA A 137 -4.54 5.87 15.72
C ALA A 137 -3.70 7.13 15.45
N GLY A 138 -2.99 7.19 14.31
CA GLY A 138 -2.21 8.35 13.87
C GLY A 138 -2.96 9.12 12.80
N GLY A 139 -3.79 10.07 13.20
CA GLY A 139 -4.70 10.86 12.35
C GLY A 139 -4.11 11.35 11.02
N MET A 140 -4.36 10.56 9.97
CA MET A 140 -4.17 10.93 8.56
C MET A 140 -5.32 10.32 7.77
N ALA A 141 -6.51 10.88 7.94
CA ALA A 141 -7.74 10.44 7.28
C ALA A 141 -7.85 10.90 5.81
N ASP A 142 -6.93 11.71 5.30
CA ASP A 142 -7.06 12.36 3.98
C ASP A 142 -6.15 11.82 2.88
N HIS A 143 -5.45 10.71 3.12
CA HIS A 143 -4.74 10.00 2.05
C HIS A 143 -5.53 8.77 1.61
N GLN A 144 -6.51 9.00 0.74
CA GLN A 144 -7.11 7.95 -0.09
C GLN A 144 -5.97 7.16 -0.72
N SER A 145 -5.79 5.92 -0.31
CA SER A 145 -4.71 5.10 -0.85
C SER A 145 -4.99 4.86 -2.33
N ALA A 146 -3.96 4.88 -3.17
CA ALA A 146 -4.09 4.50 -4.59
C ALA A 146 -4.46 3.02 -4.80
N ASN A 147 -4.59 2.23 -3.72
CA ASN A 147 -4.86 0.80 -3.77
C ASN A 147 -6.35 0.52 -3.55
N ALA A 148 -7.01 0.04 -4.60
CA ALA A 148 -8.45 -0.28 -4.58
C ALA A 148 -8.82 -1.31 -3.51
N VAL A 149 -7.98 -2.32 -3.29
CA VAL A 149 -8.23 -3.38 -2.28
C VAL A 149 -8.17 -2.83 -0.86
N PHE A 150 -7.26 -1.89 -0.60
CA PHE A 150 -7.16 -1.23 0.70
C PHE A 150 -8.39 -0.35 0.96
N ASN A 151 -8.81 0.43 -0.04
CA ASN A 151 -10.02 1.24 0.05
C ASN A 151 -11.26 0.37 0.27
N ALA A 152 -11.39 -0.74 -0.48
CA ALA A 152 -12.46 -1.72 -0.29
C ALA A 152 -12.51 -2.22 1.15
N ARG A 153 -11.38 -2.59 1.74
CA ARG A 153 -11.31 -3.07 3.12
C ARG A 153 -11.77 -2.01 4.14
N ILE A 154 -11.37 -0.75 3.95
CA ILE A 154 -11.80 0.35 4.82
C ILE A 154 -13.30 0.58 4.69
N PHE A 155 -13.80 0.70 3.46
CA PHE A 155 -15.21 0.96 3.20
C PHE A 155 -16.10 -0.17 3.71
N LEU A 156 -15.68 -1.44 3.52
CA LEU A 156 -16.39 -2.61 4.05
C LEU A 156 -16.42 -2.63 5.58
N ARG A 157 -15.34 -2.24 6.25
CA ARG A 157 -15.31 -2.12 7.72
C ARG A 157 -16.29 -1.04 8.21
N ASN A 158 -16.39 0.07 7.48
CA ASN A 158 -17.25 1.19 7.80
C ASN A 158 -18.69 1.02 7.27
N LEU A 159 -19.02 -0.14 6.67
CA LEU A 159 -20.30 -0.44 6.02
C LEU A 159 -20.71 0.58 4.94
N GLN A 160 -19.74 1.18 4.26
CA GLN A 160 -19.96 2.11 3.15
C GLN A 160 -20.09 1.33 1.83
N LEU A 161 -21.18 0.58 1.65
CA LEU A 161 -21.33 -0.32 0.52
C LEU A 161 -21.38 0.39 -0.84
N ASP A 162 -22.01 1.56 -0.93
CA ASP A 162 -22.05 2.37 -2.15
C ASP A 162 -20.64 2.69 -2.68
N ARG A 163 -19.71 2.98 -1.76
CA ARG A 163 -18.31 3.25 -2.11
C ARG A 163 -17.58 2.00 -2.58
N VAL A 164 -17.91 0.83 -2.04
CA VAL A 164 -17.33 -0.43 -2.49
C VAL A 164 -17.89 -0.81 -3.87
N LYS A 165 -19.16 -0.51 -4.12
CA LYS A 165 -19.86 -0.75 -5.39
C LYS A 165 -19.19 -0.03 -6.57
N SER A 166 -18.76 1.22 -6.36
CA SER A 166 -18.17 2.03 -7.42
C SER A 166 -16.69 1.72 -7.71
N LEU A 167 -15.99 0.99 -6.83
CA LEU A 167 -14.54 0.75 -6.96
C LEU A 167 -14.11 0.12 -8.30
N PRO A 168 -14.78 -0.93 -8.83
CA PRO A 168 -14.39 -1.50 -10.12
C PRO A 168 -14.51 -0.47 -11.26
N GLY A 169 -15.48 0.44 -11.15
CA GLY A 169 -15.71 1.53 -12.10
C GLY A 169 -14.74 2.70 -11.94
N GLU A 170 -14.19 2.96 -10.75
CA GLU A 170 -13.30 4.09 -10.45
C GLU A 170 -11.81 3.74 -10.59
N PHE A 171 -11.41 2.51 -10.26
CA PHE A 171 -10.02 2.05 -10.26
C PHE A 171 -9.75 1.05 -11.39
N ASP A 172 -8.52 0.99 -11.89
CA ASP A 172 -8.10 -0.06 -12.85
C ASP A 172 -7.70 -1.32 -12.09
N MET A 173 -8.71 -2.01 -11.53
CA MET A 173 -8.47 -3.23 -10.77
C MET A 173 -8.08 -4.39 -11.69
N THR A 174 -7.15 -5.21 -11.20
CA THR A 174 -6.84 -6.52 -11.77
C THR A 174 -7.82 -7.59 -11.28
N ALA A 175 -7.94 -8.71 -11.99
CA ALA A 175 -8.80 -9.83 -11.58
C ALA A 175 -8.43 -10.37 -10.18
N GLN A 176 -7.15 -10.39 -9.84
CA GLN A 176 -6.66 -10.80 -8.51
C GLN A 176 -7.12 -9.84 -7.41
N GLU A 177 -7.07 -8.52 -7.66
CA GLU A 177 -7.56 -7.52 -6.70
C GLU A 177 -9.07 -7.62 -6.47
N ILE A 178 -9.84 -7.91 -7.53
CA ILE A 178 -11.27 -8.21 -7.42
C ILE A 178 -11.49 -9.43 -6.52
N ASP A 179 -10.75 -10.53 -6.71
CA ASP A 179 -10.85 -11.73 -5.89
C ASP A 179 -10.50 -11.49 -4.41
N PHE A 180 -9.54 -10.61 -4.13
CA PHE A 180 -9.24 -10.20 -2.76
C PHE A 180 -10.42 -9.48 -2.12
N VAL A 181 -11.08 -8.55 -2.83
CA VAL A 181 -12.27 -7.87 -2.31
C VAL A 181 -13.41 -8.85 -2.08
N ARG A 182 -13.63 -9.79 -3.00
CA ARG A 182 -14.61 -10.87 -2.83
C ARG A 182 -14.34 -11.73 -1.61
N THR A 183 -13.07 -12.00 -1.30
CA THR A 183 -12.71 -12.74 -0.07
C THR A 183 -13.21 -12.00 1.19
N PHE A 184 -13.10 -10.67 1.23
CA PHE A 184 -13.64 -9.87 2.33
C PHE A 184 -15.17 -9.90 2.38
N LEU A 185 -15.84 -9.76 1.24
CA LEU A 185 -17.29 -9.88 1.13
C LEU A 185 -17.78 -11.24 1.63
N MET A 186 -17.17 -12.33 1.16
CA MET A 186 -17.49 -13.69 1.61
C MET A 186 -17.29 -13.89 3.10
N ILE A 187 -16.22 -13.33 3.68
CA ILE A 187 -15.99 -13.38 5.14
C ILE A 187 -17.10 -12.62 5.88
N MET A 188 -17.54 -11.46 5.37
CA MET A 188 -18.63 -10.70 5.98
C MET A 188 -19.97 -11.42 5.87
N ILE A 189 -20.27 -12.01 4.71
CA ILE A 189 -21.48 -12.82 4.48
C ILE A 189 -21.47 -14.05 5.40
N LYS A 190 -20.35 -14.76 5.53
CA LYS A 190 -20.25 -15.94 6.42
C LYS A 190 -20.33 -15.60 7.91
N ASN A 191 -19.90 -14.40 8.31
CA ASN A 191 -19.95 -13.94 9.71
C ASN A 191 -21.30 -13.33 10.12
N GLU A 192 -22.33 -13.47 9.29
CA GLU A 192 -23.70 -12.95 9.49
C GLU A 192 -24.32 -13.30 10.85
N ASN A 193 -24.05 -14.50 11.36
CA ASN A 193 -24.63 -14.98 12.62
C ASN A 193 -24.09 -14.28 13.87
N ASN A 194 -23.00 -13.51 13.74
CA ASN A 194 -22.31 -12.90 14.88
C ASN A 194 -22.66 -11.42 15.10
N LYS A 195 -23.35 -10.75 14.17
CA LYS A 195 -23.72 -9.32 14.28
C LYS A 195 -25.05 -9.00 13.60
N ALA A 196 -26.02 -8.49 14.36
CA ALA A 196 -27.34 -8.08 13.86
C ALA A 196 -27.27 -7.04 12.72
N GLU A 197 -26.26 -6.17 12.73
CA GLU A 197 -26.04 -5.16 11.68
C GLU A 197 -25.74 -5.78 10.31
N LEU A 198 -25.08 -6.94 10.25
CA LEU A 198 -24.77 -7.62 8.99
C LEU A 198 -25.98 -8.35 8.41
N ALA A 199 -26.91 -8.79 9.27
CA ALA A 199 -28.15 -9.41 8.83
C ALA A 199 -29.04 -8.42 8.05
N ALA A 200 -29.05 -7.14 8.45
CA ALA A 200 -29.82 -6.10 7.78
C ALA A 200 -29.30 -5.77 6.38
N VAL A 201 -27.98 -5.88 6.16
CA VAL A 201 -27.31 -5.48 4.90
C VAL A 201 -26.94 -6.70 4.03
N ARG A 202 -27.45 -7.88 4.37
CA ARG A 202 -27.11 -9.15 3.71
C ARG A 202 -27.46 -9.16 2.21
N ALA A 203 -28.64 -8.66 1.86
CA ALA A 203 -29.08 -8.63 0.47
C ALA A 203 -28.14 -7.78 -0.40
N GLU A 204 -27.73 -6.62 0.11
CA GLU A 204 -26.78 -5.73 -0.54
C GLU A 204 -25.37 -6.35 -0.63
N LEU A 205 -24.91 -7.07 0.40
CA LEU A 205 -23.63 -7.78 0.36
C LEU A 205 -23.61 -8.91 -0.69
N LEU A 206 -24.72 -9.63 -0.87
CA LEU A 206 -24.86 -10.65 -1.90
C LEU A 206 -24.88 -10.04 -3.30
N GLU A 207 -25.62 -8.94 -3.48
CA GLU A 207 -25.63 -8.18 -4.73
C GLU A 207 -24.22 -7.65 -5.07
N LEU A 208 -23.50 -7.17 -4.05
CA LEU A 208 -22.14 -6.68 -4.21
C LEU A 208 -21.14 -7.79 -4.56
N ASP A 209 -21.24 -8.97 -3.95
CA ASP A 209 -20.40 -10.11 -4.37
C ASP A 209 -20.68 -10.50 -5.83
N GLU A 210 -21.95 -10.44 -6.25
CA GLU A 210 -22.34 -10.74 -7.63
C GLU A 210 -21.78 -9.73 -8.64
N ILE A 211 -21.82 -8.43 -8.30
CA ILE A 211 -21.18 -7.38 -9.10
C ILE A 211 -19.69 -7.67 -9.26
N TYR A 212 -19.00 -8.00 -8.16
CA TYR A 212 -17.56 -8.28 -8.21
C TYR A 212 -17.25 -9.58 -8.95
N ARG A 213 -18.09 -10.62 -8.82
CA ARG A 213 -17.96 -11.88 -9.55
C ARG A 213 -18.01 -11.65 -11.05
N LEU A 214 -18.98 -10.89 -11.54
CA LEU A 214 -19.13 -10.59 -12.96
C LEU A 214 -18.08 -9.59 -13.46
N SER A 215 -17.70 -8.62 -12.62
CA SER A 215 -16.61 -7.68 -12.92
C SER A 215 -15.28 -8.40 -13.15
N ARG A 216 -15.02 -9.50 -12.43
CA ARG A 216 -13.82 -10.33 -12.62
C ARG A 216 -13.70 -10.78 -14.08
N TRP A 217 -14.77 -11.34 -14.66
CA TRP A 217 -14.74 -11.88 -16.02
C TRP A 217 -14.54 -10.78 -17.07
N ILE A 218 -15.14 -9.62 -16.86
CA ILE A 218 -14.95 -8.44 -17.73
C ILE A 218 -13.49 -7.97 -17.68
N VAL A 219 -12.87 -7.96 -16.50
CA VAL A 219 -11.48 -7.53 -16.33
C VAL A 219 -10.49 -8.54 -16.91
N ASP A 220 -10.76 -9.83 -16.75
CA ASP A 220 -9.92 -10.93 -17.25
C ASP A 220 -10.12 -11.20 -18.76
N ASP A 221 -11.08 -10.50 -19.40
CA ASP A 221 -11.47 -10.68 -20.80
C ASP A 221 -11.97 -12.12 -21.11
N ASP A 222 -12.50 -12.82 -20.10
CA ASP A 222 -13.04 -14.18 -20.23
C ASP A 222 -14.46 -14.14 -20.80
N GLN A 223 -14.52 -14.13 -22.13
CA GLN A 223 -15.76 -14.04 -22.89
C GLN A 223 -16.71 -15.21 -22.61
N ALA A 224 -16.19 -16.44 -22.57
CA ALA A 224 -17.03 -17.63 -22.46
C ALA A 224 -17.79 -17.65 -21.13
N GLN A 225 -17.09 -17.32 -20.04
CA GLN A 225 -17.72 -17.25 -18.71
C GLN A 225 -18.70 -16.09 -18.63
N PHE A 226 -18.35 -14.91 -19.14
CA PHE A 226 -19.24 -13.75 -19.05
C PHE A 226 -20.53 -13.93 -19.86
N GLU A 227 -20.45 -14.48 -21.08
CA GLU A 227 -21.63 -14.75 -21.91
C GLU A 227 -22.55 -15.80 -21.30
N THR A 228 -21.97 -16.87 -20.75
CA THR A 228 -22.74 -17.91 -20.04
C THR A 228 -23.52 -17.33 -18.86
N GLU A 229 -22.94 -16.37 -18.14
CA GLU A 229 -23.62 -15.71 -17.03
C GLU A 229 -24.67 -14.70 -17.49
N LEU A 230 -24.46 -14.01 -18.61
CA LEU A 230 -25.48 -13.16 -19.23
C LEU A 230 -26.72 -13.96 -19.65
N GLU A 231 -26.53 -15.18 -20.18
CA GLU A 231 -27.63 -16.06 -20.58
C GLU A 231 -28.46 -16.59 -19.40
N LYS A 232 -27.82 -16.80 -18.25
CA LYS A 232 -28.50 -17.20 -17.00
C LYS A 232 -29.41 -16.09 -16.44
N GLY A 233 -29.21 -14.86 -16.89
CA GLY A 233 -29.95 -13.69 -16.45
C GLY A 233 -29.23 -12.97 -15.30
N VAL A 234 -28.95 -11.69 -15.52
CA VAL A 234 -28.34 -10.80 -14.53
C VAL A 234 -29.38 -9.82 -14.01
N ALA A 235 -29.40 -9.57 -12.70
CA ALA A 235 -30.33 -8.63 -12.10
C ALA A 235 -30.14 -7.20 -12.66
N PRO A 236 -31.21 -6.40 -12.87
CA PRO A 236 -31.10 -5.06 -13.46
C PRO A 236 -30.20 -4.10 -12.67
N SER A 237 -30.13 -4.26 -11.35
CA SER A 237 -29.30 -3.43 -10.47
C SER A 237 -27.80 -3.74 -10.64
N VAL A 238 -27.45 -5.02 -10.78
CA VAL A 238 -26.09 -5.49 -11.10
C VAL A 238 -25.69 -5.06 -12.51
N ALA A 239 -26.60 -5.23 -13.47
CA ALA A 239 -26.36 -4.83 -14.86
C ALA A 239 -26.03 -3.34 -15.01
N ARG A 240 -26.68 -2.47 -14.22
CA ARG A 240 -26.39 -1.03 -14.22
C ARG A 240 -24.95 -0.70 -13.80
N GLU A 241 -24.41 -1.38 -12.81
CA GLU A 241 -23.02 -1.17 -12.37
C GLU A 241 -22.02 -1.71 -13.39
N LEU A 242 -22.29 -2.89 -13.95
CA LEU A 242 -21.44 -3.48 -14.98
C LEU A 242 -21.38 -2.61 -16.25
N LEU A 243 -22.47 -1.91 -16.59
CA LEU A 243 -22.49 -0.94 -17.69
C LEU A 243 -21.49 0.21 -17.47
N ALA A 244 -21.38 0.73 -16.25
CA ALA A 244 -20.42 1.78 -15.93
C ALA A 244 -18.98 1.29 -16.12
N LEU A 245 -18.68 0.08 -15.64
CA LEU A 245 -17.39 -0.58 -15.82
C LEU A 245 -17.03 -0.79 -17.30
N ILE A 246 -17.96 -1.36 -18.08
CA ILE A 246 -17.76 -1.66 -19.50
C ILE A 246 -17.58 -0.39 -20.32
N THR A 247 -18.38 0.65 -20.05
CA THR A 247 -18.27 1.93 -20.75
C THR A 247 -16.86 2.52 -20.61
N ARG A 248 -16.32 2.52 -19.39
CA ARG A 248 -14.96 2.99 -19.11
C ARG A 248 -13.88 2.10 -19.74
N LYS A 249 -14.04 0.76 -19.70
CA LYS A 249 -13.11 -0.17 -20.35
C LYS A 249 -13.09 0.01 -21.87
N ARG A 250 -14.24 0.31 -22.48
CA ARG A 250 -14.38 0.57 -23.92
C ARG A 250 -13.64 1.85 -24.33
N GLU A 251 -13.79 2.93 -23.58
CA GLU A 251 -13.09 4.20 -23.83
C GLU A 251 -11.55 4.06 -23.82
N ARG A 252 -11.04 3.01 -23.17
CA ARG A 252 -9.61 2.70 -23.04
C ARG A 252 -9.16 1.50 -23.88
N ALA A 253 -10.05 0.93 -24.70
CA ALA A 253 -9.71 -0.19 -25.55
C ALA A 253 -8.91 0.30 -26.76
N GLU A 254 -7.65 -0.12 -26.85
CA GLU A 254 -6.80 0.21 -28.02
C GLU A 254 -7.08 -0.71 -29.23
N GLU A 255 -7.67 -1.88 -28.98
CA GLU A 255 -7.92 -2.91 -29.98
C GLU A 255 -9.39 -2.93 -30.43
N LYS A 256 -9.63 -2.86 -31.75
CA LYS A 256 -10.97 -2.83 -32.35
C LYS A 256 -11.83 -4.05 -32.02
N LEU A 257 -11.24 -5.25 -31.97
CA LEU A 257 -11.97 -6.48 -31.64
C LEU A 257 -12.44 -6.48 -30.19
N ARG A 258 -11.61 -5.96 -29.28
CA ARG A 258 -11.99 -5.78 -27.87
C ARG A 258 -13.06 -4.71 -27.72
N GLU A 259 -12.94 -3.60 -28.44
CA GLU A 259 -13.94 -2.54 -28.44
C GLU A 259 -15.32 -3.05 -28.90
N LEU A 260 -15.36 -3.83 -29.98
CA LEU A 260 -16.60 -4.39 -30.53
C LEU A 260 -17.27 -5.39 -29.55
N ARG A 261 -16.47 -6.22 -28.88
CA ARG A 261 -16.95 -7.13 -27.82
C ARG A 261 -17.56 -6.39 -26.63
N LEU A 262 -16.87 -5.36 -26.14
CA LEU A 262 -17.38 -4.52 -25.06
C LEU A 262 -18.68 -3.80 -25.47
N TRP A 263 -18.79 -3.41 -26.74
CA TRP A 263 -20.02 -2.86 -27.32
C TRP A 263 -21.18 -3.85 -27.28
N GLU A 264 -20.95 -5.11 -27.64
CA GLU A 264 -21.96 -6.16 -27.58
C GLU A 264 -22.42 -6.40 -26.15
N TRP A 265 -21.49 -6.54 -25.20
CA TRP A 265 -21.81 -6.71 -23.78
C TRP A 265 -22.60 -5.52 -23.22
N GLN A 266 -22.20 -4.30 -23.60
CA GLN A 266 -22.92 -3.09 -23.22
C GLN A 266 -24.36 -3.11 -23.76
N TYR A 267 -24.56 -3.50 -25.02
CA TYR A 267 -25.89 -3.59 -25.60
C TYR A 267 -26.77 -4.62 -24.88
N ARG A 268 -26.24 -5.82 -24.62
CA ARG A 268 -26.97 -6.89 -23.92
C ARG A 268 -27.35 -6.49 -22.50
N LEU A 269 -26.43 -5.89 -21.74
CA LEU A 269 -26.72 -5.39 -20.40
C LEU A 269 -27.72 -4.22 -20.40
N ALA A 270 -27.65 -3.34 -21.41
CA ALA A 270 -28.59 -2.22 -21.52
C ALA A 270 -30.03 -2.70 -21.80
N GLN A 271 -30.22 -3.83 -22.48
CA GLN A 271 -31.55 -4.44 -22.65
C GLN A 271 -32.11 -4.91 -21.30
N LEU A 272 -31.28 -5.55 -20.46
CA LEU A 272 -31.67 -6.03 -19.13
C LEU A 272 -32.04 -4.91 -18.15
N VAL A 273 -31.52 -3.69 -18.34
CA VAL A 273 -31.85 -2.53 -17.50
C VAL A 273 -33.17 -1.86 -17.95
N ARG A 274 -33.59 -2.06 -19.20
CA ARG A 274 -34.81 -1.47 -19.77
C ARG A 274 -36.07 -2.30 -19.51
N THR A 275 -35.90 -3.60 -19.27
CA THR A 275 -36.94 -4.54 -18.84
C THR A 275 -37.19 -4.43 -17.34
#